data_AF-A0A7Y8MT61-F1
#
_entry.id   AF-A0A7Y8MT61-F1
#
_cell.length_a   1.000
_cell.length_b   1.000
_cell.length_c   1.000
_cell.angle_alpha   90.00
_cell.angle_beta   90.00
_cell.angle_gamma   90.00
#
_symmetry.space_group_name_H-M   'P 1'
#
loop_
_entity.id
_entity.type
_entity.pdbx_description
1 polymer ?
#
loop_
_entity_poly.entity_id
_entity_poly.type
_entity_poly.pdbx_seq_one_letter_code
_entity_poly.pdbx_strand_id
1 'polypeptide(L)' 'MNTIEMIFSKVKGFLRKAAARTLDTLWNVIAEVLETLARNDCTNRFIATRFDQE' A
#
# COMPACT_ATOMS: atom_id res chain seq x y z
N MET A 1 10.74 4.84 -7.52
CA MET A 1 9.71 4.42 -6.56
C MET A 1 9.20 5.66 -5.86
N ASN A 2 8.04 6.15 -6.27
CA ASN A 2 7.33 7.17 -5.51
C ASN A 2 6.79 6.54 -4.21
N THR A 3 6.37 7.36 -3.25
CA THR A 3 5.87 6.87 -1.95
C THR A 3 4.66 5.94 -2.10
N ILE A 4 3.80 6.21 -3.08
CA ILE A 4 2.60 5.40 -3.38
C ILE A 4 3.00 3.99 -3.83
N GLU A 5 3.94 3.87 -4.76
CA GLU A 5 4.51 2.60 -5.24
C GLU A 5 5.18 1.81 -4.11
N MET A 6 5.79 2.51 -3.16
CA MET A 6 6.43 1.89 -1.99
C MET A 6 5.40 1.29 -1.02
N ILE A 7 4.28 1.99 -0.78
CA ILE A 7 3.13 1.47 -0.01
C ILE A 7 2.55 0.25 -0.73
N PHE A 8 2.27 0.34 -2.04
CA PHE A 8 1.72 -0.79 -2.79
C PHE A 8 2.66 -2.00 -2.82
N SER A 9 3.98 -1.78 -2.82
CA SER A 9 4.96 -2.85 -2.73
C SER A 9 4.92 -3.55 -1.37
N LYS A 10 4.74 -2.82 -0.27
CA LYS A 10 4.52 -3.39 1.08
C LYS A 10 3.23 -4.20 1.13
N VAL A 11 2.12 -3.63 0.68
CA VAL A 11 0.81 -4.31 0.64
C VAL A 11 0.91 -5.62 -0.17
N LYS A 12 1.53 -5.57 -1.35
CA LYS A 12 1.75 -6.75 -2.20
C LYS A 12 2.60 -7.83 -1.50
N GLY A 13 3.61 -7.43 -0.75
CA GLY A 13 4.45 -8.35 0.04
C GLY A 13 3.64 -9.09 1.11
N PHE A 14 2.83 -8.35 1.88
CA PHE A 14 1.95 -8.94 2.88
C PHE A 14 0.91 -9.88 2.29
N LEU A 15 0.23 -9.48 1.21
CA LEU A 15 -0.77 -10.32 0.54
C LEU A 15 -0.17 -11.63 0.01
N ARG A 16 1.05 -11.58 -0.54
CA ARG A 16 1.77 -12.78 -0.97
C ARG A 16 2.11 -13.71 0.19
N LYS A 17 2.54 -13.14 1.32
CA LYS A 17 2.88 -13.90 2.53
C LYS A 17 1.64 -14.55 3.17
N ALA A 18 0.51 -13.86 3.16
CA ALA A 18 -0.74 -14.36 3.74
C ALA A 18 -1.34 -15.54 2.97
N ALA A 19 -1.05 -15.66 1.67
CA ALA A 19 -1.47 -16.79 0.82
C ALA A 19 -2.98 -17.14 0.94
N ALA A 20 -3.83 -16.12 1.12
CA ALA A 20 -5.26 -16.30 1.34
C ALA A 20 -5.92 -17.08 0.20
N ARG A 21 -6.74 -18.09 0.55
CA ARG A 21 -7.47 -18.94 -0.39
C ARG A 21 -8.98 -18.74 -0.37
N THR A 22 -9.46 -17.86 0.49
CA THR A 22 -10.88 -17.50 0.59
C THR A 22 -11.03 -15.97 0.55
N LEU A 23 -12.20 -15.51 0.13
CA LEU A 23 -12.51 -14.08 0.07
C LEU A 23 -12.53 -13.45 1.47
N ASP A 24 -13.06 -14.16 2.46
CA ASP A 24 -13.11 -13.72 3.86
C ASP A 24 -11.70 -13.52 4.43
N THR A 25 -10.82 -14.52 4.23
CA THR A 25 -9.42 -14.41 4.63
C THR A 25 -8.72 -13.26 3.90
N LEU A 26 -9.02 -13.04 2.62
CA LEU A 26 -8.46 -11.92 1.88
C LEU A 26 -8.86 -10.57 2.47
N TRP A 27 -10.14 -10.39 2.82
CA TRP A 27 -10.63 -9.17 3.45
C TRP A 27 -9.96 -8.88 4.80
N ASN A 28 -9.83 -9.90 5.65
CA ASN A 28 -9.17 -9.78 6.94
C ASN A 28 -7.70 -9.39 6.80
N VAL A 29 -6.98 -10.01 5.85
CA VAL A 29 -5.58 -9.68 5.58
C VAL A 29 -5.44 -8.25 5.06
N ILE A 30 -6.36 -7.78 4.20
CA ILE A 30 -6.33 -6.40 3.72
C ILE A 30 -6.53 -5.43 4.89
N ALA A 31 -7.48 -5.70 5.79
CA ALA A 31 -7.70 -4.87 6.98
C ALA A 31 -6.46 -4.81 7.87
N GLU A 32 -5.86 -5.96 8.18
CA GLU A 32 -4.63 -6.07 8.97
C GLU A 32 -3.49 -5.27 8.33
N VAL A 33 -3.29 -5.41 7.02
CA VAL A 33 -2.26 -4.66 6.29
C VAL A 33 -2.48 -3.16 6.41
N LEU A 34 -3.71 -2.67 6.25
CA LEU A 34 -4.01 -1.25 6.34
C LEU A 34 -3.79 -0.71 7.77
N GLU A 35 -4.05 -1.50 8.80
CA GLU A 35 -3.76 -1.15 10.20
C GLU A 35 -2.25 -1.07 10.49
N THR A 36 -1.44 -1.88 9.79
CA THR A 36 0.03 -1.84 9.95
C THR A 36 0.70 -0.65 9.24
N LEU A 37 -0.01 0.02 8.32
CA LEU A 37 0.54 1.20 7.64
C LEU A 37 0.56 2.38 8.60
N ALA A 38 1.76 2.83 8.97
CA ALA A 38 1.91 3.98 9.83
C ALA A 38 1.58 5.28 9.07
N ARG A 39 1.16 6.32 9.80
CA ARG A 39 0.98 7.67 9.22
C ARG A 39 2.21 8.15 8.44
N ASN A 40 3.40 7.75 8.88
CA ASN A 40 4.66 8.06 8.23
C ASN A 40 4.82 7.38 6.86
N ASP A 41 4.27 6.17 6.69
CA ASP A 41 4.23 5.47 5.40
C ASP A 41 3.34 6.20 4.39
N CYS A 42 2.28 6.85 4.89
CA CYS A 42 1.29 7.60 4.10
C CYS A 42 1.57 9.10 4.01
N THR A 43 2.75 9.58 4.43
CA THR A 43 3.07 11.01 4.38
C THR A 43 3.05 11.49 2.93
N ASN A 44 1.95 12.15 2.56
CA ASN A 44 1.69 12.61 1.21
C ASN A 44 2.74 13.64 0.75
N ARG A 45 3.49 13.32 -0.31
CA ARG A 45 3.82 14.32 -1.33
C ARG A 45 2.71 14.31 -2.38
N PHE A 46 1.63 15.05 -2.14
CA PHE A 46 0.81 15.61 -3.22
C PHE A 46 1.60 16.71 -4.00
N ILE A 47 2.90 16.50 -4.23
CA ILE A 47 3.79 17.46 -4.91
C ILE A 47 4.10 16.98 -6.34
N ALA A 48 3.92 15.69 -6.66
CA ALA A 48 4.23 15.14 -7.97
C ALA A 48 3.08 15.21 -8.99
N THR A 49 2.26 16.27 -8.94
CA THR A 49 1.31 16.57 -10.04
C THR A 49 1.19 18.07 -10.28
N ARG A 50 2.33 18.78 -10.23
CA ARG A 50 2.48 20.05 -10.93
C ARG A 50 3.73 19.97 -11.79
N PHE A 51 3.48 19.95 -13.11
CA PHE A 51 4.42 20.13 -14.21
C PHE A 51 5.19 18.88 -14.69
N ASP A 52 4.53 18.10 -15.55
CA ASP A 52 5.14 17.83 -16.86
C ASP A 52 5.08 19.17 -17.64
N GLN A 53 6.20 19.89 -17.64
CA GLN A 53 6.52 20.92 -18.61
C GLN A 53 7.91 20.61 -19.13
N GLU A 54 7.98 19.70 -20.10
CA GLU A 54 8.85 19.79 -21.28
C GLU A 54 8.06 19.32 -22.50
#